data_AF-A0A0D2MFN0-F1
#
_entry.id   AF-A0A0D2MFN0-F1
#
_cell.length_a   1.000
_cell.length_b   1.000
_cell.length_c   1.000
_cell.angle_alpha   90.00
_cell.angle_beta   90.00
_cell.angle_gamma   90.00
#
_symmetry.space_group_name_H-M   'P 1'
#
loop_
_entity.id
_entity.type
_entity.pdbx_description
1 polymer ?
#
loop_
_entity_poly.entity_id
_entity_poly.type
_entity_poly.pdbx_seq_one_letter_code
_entity_poly.pdbx_strand_id
1 'polypeptide(L)'
;MSSFGVRLLAPTGKEQPVVLRVTIDGISFHHESGKAIQQIPYASIIKWVPSSLRSRDPGSADCLDIQVETTAGRRDLRMRCASEDAVGDVITCIRGTVQVRRR
;
A
#
# COMPACT_ATOMS: atom_id res chain seq x y z
N MET A 1 14.79 0.88 5.69
CA MET A 1 13.88 1.51 4.71
C MET A 1 13.84 0.60 3.49
N SER A 2 12.66 0.19 3.05
CA SER A 2 12.48 -0.68 1.88
C SER A 2 11.62 0.02 0.84
N SER A 3 11.88 -0.23 -0.45
CA SER A 3 11.17 0.41 -1.57
C SER A 3 10.65 -0.65 -2.54
N PHE A 4 9.45 -0.45 -3.06
CA PHE A 4 8.75 -1.38 -3.96
C PHE A 4 8.16 -0.60 -5.14
N GLY A 5 8.45 -1.03 -6.37
CA GLY A 5 7.74 -0.52 -7.55
C GLY A 5 6.32 -1.06 -7.58
N VAL A 6 5.33 -0.18 -7.62
CA VAL A 6 3.91 -0.55 -7.66
C VAL A 6 3.15 0.37 -8.61
N ARG A 7 1.93 0.00 -8.99
CA ARG A 7 1.01 0.86 -9.72
C ARG A 7 -0.18 1.20 -8.84
N LEU A 8 -0.46 2.49 -8.62
CA LEU A 8 -1.68 2.92 -7.93
C LEU A 8 -2.87 2.77 -8.89
N LEU A 9 -3.95 2.17 -8.41
CA LEU A 9 -5.17 1.93 -9.18
C LEU A 9 -6.23 2.95 -8.74
N ALA A 10 -6.62 3.83 -9.65
CA ALA A 10 -7.76 4.71 -9.46
C ALA A 10 -9.09 3.92 -9.56
N PRO A 11 -10.18 4.41 -8.96
CA PRO A 11 -11.51 3.81 -9.12
C PRO A 11 -11.98 3.70 -10.58
N THR A 12 -11.44 4.54 -11.46
CA THR A 12 -11.71 4.53 -12.91
C THR A 12 -10.95 3.43 -13.66
N GLY A 13 -10.12 2.64 -12.98
CA GLY A 13 -9.24 1.63 -13.57
C GLY A 13 -7.93 2.19 -14.14
N LYS A 14 -7.71 3.51 -14.08
CA LYS A 14 -6.42 4.10 -14.48
C LYS A 14 -5.32 3.68 -13.51
N GLU A 15 -4.20 3.28 -14.07
CA GLU A 15 -3.00 2.90 -13.32
C GLU A 15 -1.94 4.00 -13.40
N GLN A 16 -1.25 4.26 -12.28
CA GLN A 16 -0.13 5.19 -12.21
C GLN A 16 1.09 4.50 -11.58
N PRO A 17 2.24 4.41 -12.28
CA PRO A 17 3.45 3.85 -11.70
C PRO A 17 4.00 4.76 -10.60
N VAL A 18 4.33 4.16 -9.46
CA VAL A 18 4.90 4.83 -8.28
C VAL A 18 5.87 3.91 -7.55
N VAL A 19 6.65 4.49 -6.65
CA VAL A 19 7.48 3.77 -5.69
C VAL A 19 6.82 3.87 -4.31
N LEU A 20 6.43 2.72 -3.75
CA LEU A 20 6.03 2.59 -2.36
C LEU A 20 7.29 2.48 -1.50
N ARG A 21 7.44 3.35 -0.50
CA ARG A 21 8.47 3.24 0.52
C ARG A 21 7.84 2.88 1.86
N VAL A 22 8.46 1.94 2.56
CA VAL A 22 8.10 1.52 3.91
C VAL A 22 9.16 2.01 4.90
N THR A 23 8.70 2.78 5.87
CA THR A 23 9.53 3.46 6.89
C THR A 23 8.92 3.25 8.28
N ILE A 24 9.65 3.61 9.33
CA ILE A 24 9.15 3.45 10.71
C ILE A 24 7.93 4.34 11.01
N ASP A 25 7.81 5.47 10.32
CA ASP A 25 6.74 6.45 10.53
C ASP A 25 5.45 6.09 9.76
N GLY A 26 5.57 5.25 8.73
CA GLY A 26 4.47 4.89 7.85
C GLY A 26 4.92 4.47 6.47
N ILE A 27 4.00 4.57 5.53
CA ILE A 27 4.27 4.34 4.11
C ILE A 27 4.24 5.66 3.35
N SER A 28 5.03 5.76 2.28
CA SER A 28 4.96 6.89 1.36
C SER A 28 4.99 6.44 -0.09
N PHE A 29 4.31 7.21 -0.95
CA PHE A 29 4.32 7.03 -2.38
C PHE A 29 5.16 8.13 -3.02
N HIS A 30 5.99 7.75 -3.96
CA HIS A 30 6.86 8.66 -4.71
C HIS A 30 6.69 8.39 -6.20
N HIS A 31 6.85 9.42 -7.02
CA HIS A 31 7.11 9.21 -8.44
C HIS A 31 8.43 8.44 -8.62
N GLU A 32 8.60 7.79 -9.77
CA GLU A 32 9.87 7.13 -10.13
C GLU A 32 11.06 8.11 -10.15
N SER A 33 10.79 9.40 -10.39
CA SER A 33 11.79 10.49 -10.27
C SER A 33 12.21 10.81 -8.83
N GLY A 34 11.61 10.17 -7.82
CA GLY A 34 11.88 10.38 -6.40
C GLY A 34 11.01 11.45 -5.73
N LYS A 35 10.26 12.24 -6.50
CA LYS A 35 9.35 13.27 -5.96
C LYS A 35 8.25 12.62 -5.11
N ALA A 36 8.09 13.07 -3.87
CA ALA A 36 7.03 12.59 -2.98
C ALA A 36 5.64 12.95 -3.52
N ILE A 37 4.72 11.99 -3.45
CA ILE A 37 3.30 12.15 -3.80
C ILE A 37 2.49 12.28 -2.52
N GLN A 38 2.63 11.30 -1.61
CA GLN A 38 1.84 11.23 -0.39
C GLN A 38 2.60 10.45 0.68
N GLN A 39 2.49 10.88 1.93
CA GLN A 39 2.90 10.12 3.10
C GLN A 39 1.66 9.76 3.93
N ILE A 40 1.59 8.50 4.38
CA ILE A 40 0.49 7.96 5.17
C ILE A 40 1.08 7.38 6.46
N PRO A 41 0.87 8.03 7.61
CA PRO A 41 1.36 7.53 8.87
C PRO A 41 0.62 6.25 9.26
N TYR A 42 1.29 5.32 9.96
CA TYR A 42 0.64 4.08 10.40
C TYR A 42 -0.60 4.31 11.27
N ALA A 43 -0.66 5.42 12.00
CA ALA A 43 -1.83 5.80 12.81
C ALA A 43 -3.11 5.99 11.97
N SER A 44 -2.97 6.32 10.68
CA SER A 44 -4.09 6.47 9.75
C SER A 44 -4.42 5.19 8.99
N ILE A 45 -3.61 4.13 9.10
CA ILE A 45 -3.84 2.88 8.38
C ILE A 45 -4.66 1.94 9.25
N ILE A 46 -5.84 1.55 8.78
CA ILE A 46 -6.75 0.63 9.48
C ILE A 46 -6.34 -0.81 9.22
N LYS A 47 -6.10 -1.16 7.95
CA LYS A 47 -5.68 -2.51 7.53
C LYS A 47 -5.01 -2.48 6.16
N TRP A 48 -4.20 -3.50 5.89
CA TRP A 48 -3.61 -3.80 4.59
C TRP A 48 -3.79 -5.28 4.29
N VAL A 49 -4.39 -5.61 3.14
CA VAL A 49 -4.77 -6.99 2.79
C VAL A 49 -4.62 -7.22 1.29
N PRO A 50 -4.27 -8.45 0.84
CA PRO A 50 -4.38 -8.81 -0.56
C PRO A 50 -5.80 -8.56 -1.07
N SER A 51 -5.91 -7.98 -2.26
CA SER A 51 -7.20 -7.58 -2.83
C SER A 51 -8.07 -8.79 -3.21
N SER A 52 -7.44 -9.93 -3.45
CA SER A 52 -8.10 -11.22 -3.68
C SER A 52 -8.94 -11.69 -2.48
N LEU A 53 -8.67 -11.19 -1.27
CA LEU A 53 -9.42 -11.53 -0.06
C LEU A 53 -10.70 -10.69 0.15
N ARG A 54 -11.03 -9.76 -0.76
CA ARG A 54 -12.29 -9.02 -0.68
C ARG A 54 -13.47 -9.96 -0.92
N SER A 55 -14.49 -9.87 -0.08
CA SER A 55 -15.73 -10.66 -0.23
C SER A 55 -16.59 -10.22 -1.42
N ARG A 56 -16.45 -8.97 -1.87
CA ARG A 56 -17.16 -8.42 -3.03
C ARG A 56 -16.14 -7.74 -3.94
N ASP A 57 -16.19 -8.07 -5.23
CA ASP A 57 -15.23 -7.61 -6.25
C ASP A 57 -13.76 -7.89 -5.87
N PRO A 58 -13.38 -9.18 -5.78
CA PRO A 58 -12.01 -9.56 -5.48
C PRO A 58 -11.07 -9.02 -6.57
N GLY A 59 -10.02 -8.33 -6.12
CA GLY A 59 -8.96 -7.90 -7.02
C GLY A 59 -8.10 -9.09 -7.45
N SER A 60 -7.26 -8.85 -8.45
CA SER A 60 -6.24 -9.82 -8.88
C SER A 60 -5.24 -10.13 -7.75
N ALA A 61 -4.61 -11.31 -7.78
CA ALA A 61 -3.70 -11.78 -6.75
C ALA A 61 -2.44 -10.91 -6.59
N ASP A 62 -2.06 -10.19 -7.64
CA ASP A 62 -1.00 -9.18 -7.66
C ASP A 62 -1.41 -7.83 -7.04
N CYS A 63 -2.61 -7.70 -6.49
CA CYS A 63 -3.11 -6.44 -5.93
C CYS A 63 -3.13 -6.43 -4.39
N LEU A 64 -2.74 -5.29 -3.80
CA LEU A 64 -2.81 -5.00 -2.37
C LEU A 64 -3.77 -3.83 -2.12
N ASP A 65 -4.67 -4.00 -1.16
CA ASP A 65 -5.55 -2.95 -0.67
C ASP A 65 -5.08 -2.42 0.68
N ILE A 66 -4.98 -1.11 0.82
CA ILE A 66 -4.71 -0.42 2.07
C ILE A 66 -5.90 0.47 2.41
N GLN A 67 -6.55 0.17 3.52
CA GLN A 67 -7.64 1.00 4.04
C GLN A 67 -7.08 2.04 5.00
N VAL A 68 -7.39 3.31 4.73
CA VAL A 68 -6.91 4.46 5.49
C VAL A 68 -8.08 5.27 6.04
N GLU A 69 -7.94 5.79 7.26
CA GLU A 69 -8.84 6.76 7.85
C GLU A 69 -8.40 8.17 7.44
N THR A 70 -9.32 8.95 6.88
CA THR A 70 -9.09 10.35 6.48
C THR A 70 -10.10 11.27 7.15
N THR A 71 -9.90 12.58 7.09
CA THR A 71 -10.87 13.57 7.58
C THR A 71 -12.23 13.46 6.89
N ALA A 72 -12.27 12.93 5.66
CA ALA A 72 -13.49 12.68 4.90
C ALA A 72 -14.04 11.26 5.12
N GLY A 73 -13.50 10.50 6.07
CA GLY A 73 -13.84 9.11 6.37
C GLY A 73 -12.88 8.09 5.77
N ARG A 74 -13.29 6.82 5.81
CA ARG A 74 -12.49 5.68 5.35
C ARG A 74 -12.35 5.63 3.84
N ARG A 75 -11.13 5.39 3.37
CA ARG A 75 -10.82 5.23 1.95
C ARG A 75 -9.99 3.97 1.72
N ASP A 76 -10.24 3.31 0.61
CA ASP A 76 -9.43 2.18 0.16
C ASP A 76 -8.47 2.67 -0.94
N LEU A 77 -7.19 2.43 -0.74
CA LEU A 77 -6.14 2.61 -1.75
C LEU A 77 -5.80 1.23 -2.30
N ARG A 78 -5.99 1.05 -3.60
CA ARG A 78 -5.58 -0.17 -4.29
C ARG A 78 -4.28 0.07 -5.03
N MET A 79 -3.36 -0.86 -4.91
CA MET A 79 -2.14 -0.89 -5.70
C MET A 79 -1.92 -2.28 -6.31
N ARG A 80 -1.29 -2.32 -7.47
CA ARG A 80 -0.84 -3.53 -8.13
C ARG A 80 0.67 -3.65 -8.00
N CYS A 81 1.11 -4.76 -7.45
CA CYS A 81 2.51 -5.17 -7.32
C CYS A 81 2.98 -5.86 -8.62
N ALA A 82 4.24 -6.28 -8.66
CA ALA A 82 4.78 -6.99 -9.82
C ALA A 82 4.24 -8.43 -9.96
N SER A 83 3.88 -9.06 -8.83
CA SER A 83 3.37 -10.43 -8.73
C SER A 83 2.63 -10.62 -7.41
N GLU A 84 1.98 -11.78 -7.24
CA GLU A 84 1.41 -12.20 -5.95
C GLU A 84 2.48 -12.31 -4.85
N ASP A 85 3.64 -12.88 -5.16
CA ASP A 85 4.77 -12.96 -4.22
C ASP A 85 5.20 -11.57 -3.75
N ALA A 86 5.25 -10.59 -4.66
CA ALA A 86 5.59 -9.20 -4.32
C ALA A 86 4.54 -8.57 -3.38
N VAL A 87 3.26 -8.97 -3.44
CA VAL A 87 2.25 -8.57 -2.44
C VAL A 87 2.64 -9.12 -1.06
N GLY A 88 3.04 -10.40 -1.00
CA GLY A 88 3.51 -11.05 0.22
C GLY A 88 4.72 -10.35 0.84
N ASP A 89 5.70 -9.95 0.01
CA ASP A 89 6.89 -9.22 0.43
C ASP A 89 6.56 -7.85 1.02
N VAL A 90 5.68 -7.09 0.37
CA VAL A 90 5.23 -5.78 0.85
C VAL A 90 4.53 -5.93 2.20
N ILE A 91 3.61 -6.89 2.35
CA ILE A 91 2.88 -7.13 3.60
C ILE A 91 3.85 -7.51 4.73
N THR A 92 4.80 -8.40 4.44
CA THR A 92 5.82 -8.85 5.41
C THR A 92 6.69 -7.69 5.85
N CYS A 93 7.12 -6.83 4.92
CA CYS A 93 7.91 -5.64 5.21
C CYS A 93 7.15 -4.63 6.10
N ILE A 94 5.88 -4.34 5.78
CA ILE A 94 5.04 -3.45 6.60
C ILE A 94 4.89 -4.04 8.01
N ARG A 95 4.57 -5.33 8.11
CA ARG A 95 4.36 -6.00 9.40
C ARG A 95 5.62 -5.99 10.26
N GLY A 96 6.77 -6.34 9.69
CA GLY A 96 8.05 -6.32 10.40
C GLY A 96 8.39 -4.93 10.92
N THR A 97 8.14 -3.89 10.10
CA THR A 97 8.40 -2.50 10.49
C THR A 97 7.49 -2.03 11.65
N VAL A 98 6.20 -2.36 11.60
CA VAL A 98 5.24 -2.03 12.68
C VAL A 98 5.56 -2.77 13.97
N GLN A 99 6.01 -4.03 13.90
CA GLN A 99 6.36 -4.82 15.09
C GLN A 99 7.61 -4.30 15.80
N VAL A 100 8.62 -3.83 15.05
CA VAL A 100 9.82 -3.21 15.64
C VAL A 100 9.47 -1.95 16.43
N ARG A 101 8.52 -1.13 15.96
CA ARG A 101 8.08 0.09 16.65
C ARG A 101 7.38 -0.17 18.00
N ARG A 102 6.82 -1.36 18.20
CA ARG A 102 6.09 -1.71 19.44
C ARG A 102 6.99 -2.32 20.52
N ARG A 103 8.28 -2.52 20.25
CA ARG A 103 9.29 -2.95 21.22
C ARG A 103 10.01 -1.73 21.77
#